data_AF-A0A3D9DXF5-F1
#
_entry.id   AF-A0A3D9DXF5-F1
#
_cell.length_a   1.000
_cell.length_b   1.000
_cell.length_c   1.000
_cell.angle_alpha   90.00
_cell.angle_beta   90.00
_cell.angle_gamma   90.00
#
_symmetry.space_group_name_H-M   'P 1'
#
loop_
_entity.id
_entity.type
_entity.pdbx_description
1 polymer ?
#
loop_
_entity_poly.entity_id
_entity_poly.type
_entity_poly.pdbx_seq_one_letter_code
_entity_poly.pdbx_strand_id
1 'polypeptide(L)'
;MMTRHQRNGLITLCLTGYISGCVSSPPQTTPVMVPPPPMPRYLTQPLPAPTGIDDIRTNQDLIILLTDYEQLRRRMNTDRESVQKLWEGMKLSMTSEIATKDRDIDEQDE
;
A
#
# COMPACT_ATOMS: atom_id res chain seq x y z
N MET A 1 24.02 17.24 54.52
CA MET A 1 23.72 18.64 54.13
C MET A 1 24.47 18.95 52.85
N MET A 2 23.80 18.96 51.71
CA MET A 2 24.42 19.27 50.40
C MET A 2 24.60 20.78 50.26
N THR A 3 25.79 21.22 49.86
CA THR A 3 26.13 22.64 49.77
C THR A 3 25.39 23.27 48.58
N ARG A 4 24.94 24.53 48.72
CA ARG A 4 24.12 25.24 47.72
C ARG A 4 24.75 25.27 46.32
N HIS A 5 26.07 25.17 46.23
CA HIS A 5 26.81 25.12 44.97
C HIS A 5 26.69 23.79 44.22
N GLN A 6 26.61 22.63 44.92
CA GLN A 6 26.38 21.33 44.28
C GLN A 6 24.99 21.23 43.65
N ARG A 7 23.98 21.80 44.31
CA ARG A 7 22.60 21.79 43.80
C ARG A 7 22.46 22.61 42.52
N ASN A 8 23.09 23.79 42.48
CA ASN A 8 23.04 24.66 41.31
C ASN A 8 23.79 24.04 40.12
N GLY A 9 24.94 23.39 40.36
CA GLY A 9 25.68 22.70 39.30
C GLY A 9 24.89 21.53 38.67
N LEU A 10 24.18 20.76 39.49
CA LEU A 10 23.38 19.63 39.00
C LEU A 10 22.16 20.08 38.20
N ILE A 11 21.51 21.17 38.63
CA ILE A 11 20.39 21.79 37.88
C ILE A 11 20.86 22.27 36.51
N THR A 12 22.02 22.94 36.43
CA THR A 12 22.57 23.41 35.15
C THR A 12 22.93 22.23 34.23
N LEU A 13 23.50 21.16 34.78
CA LEU A 13 23.85 19.97 34.01
C LEU A 13 22.61 19.24 33.47
N CYS A 14 21.55 19.12 34.27
CA CYS A 14 20.27 18.57 33.82
C CYS A 14 19.62 19.43 32.73
N LEU A 15 19.59 20.76 32.88
CA LEU A 15 19.04 21.66 31.87
C LEU A 15 19.80 21.60 30.54
N THR A 16 21.14 21.50 30.59
CA THR A 16 21.97 21.41 29.37
C THR A 16 21.78 20.06 28.66
N GLY A 17 21.60 18.98 29.42
CA GLY A 17 21.28 17.64 28.89
C GLY A 17 19.91 17.58 28.22
N TYR A 18 18.88 18.21 28.80
CA TYR A 18 17.54 18.26 28.22
C TYR A 18 17.51 18.99 26.88
N ILE A 19 18.23 20.12 26.75
CA ILE A 19 18.27 20.89 25.49
C ILE A 19 19.05 20.13 24.41
N SER A 20 20.10 19.39 24.79
CA SER A 20 20.93 18.62 23.85
C SER A 20 20.28 17.30 23.42
N GLY A 21 19.39 16.74 24.25
CA GLY A 21 18.66 15.50 23.98
C GLY A 21 17.63 15.60 22.86
N CYS A 22 17.06 16.78 22.59
CA CYS A 22 16.06 16.98 21.54
C CYS A 22 16.64 17.10 20.12
N VAL A 23 17.95 17.33 19.96
CA VAL A 23 18.60 17.40 18.63
C VAL A 23 19.03 16.02 18.11
N SER A 24 19.17 15.03 18.99
CA SER A 24 19.67 13.70 18.65
C SER A 24 18.58 12.67 18.37
N SER A 25 17.31 13.06 18.26
CA SER A 25 16.31 12.13 17.71
C SER A 25 16.55 12.01 16.21
N PRO A 26 16.77 10.81 15.64
CA PRO A 26 16.78 10.65 14.20
C PRO A 26 15.46 11.23 13.65
N PRO A 27 15.48 11.94 12.50
CA PRO A 27 14.26 12.48 11.93
C PRO A 27 13.29 11.33 11.70
N GLN A 28 12.23 11.29 12.51
CA GLN A 28 11.20 10.28 12.40
C GLN A 28 10.45 10.59 11.11
N THR A 29 10.78 9.85 10.06
CA THR A 29 10.08 9.92 8.78
C THR A 29 8.69 9.38 9.05
N THR A 30 7.73 10.29 9.21
CA THR A 30 6.33 9.90 9.29
C THR A 30 5.99 9.19 7.99
N PRO A 31 5.59 7.91 8.00
CA PRO A 31 5.19 7.23 6.79
C PRO A 31 3.97 7.99 6.24
N VAL A 32 4.14 8.61 5.07
CA VAL A 32 3.02 9.19 4.35
C VAL A 32 2.17 8.03 3.88
N MET A 33 1.01 7.84 4.52
CA MET A 33 0.04 6.84 4.14
C MET A 33 -0.59 7.27 2.81
N VAL A 34 0.04 6.88 1.70
CA VAL A 34 -0.50 7.13 0.36
C VAL A 34 -1.70 6.19 0.19
N PRO A 35 -2.91 6.71 -0.11
CA PRO A 35 -4.04 5.85 -0.38
C PRO A 35 -3.71 4.89 -1.54
N PRO A 36 -4.19 3.64 -1.49
CA PRO A 36 -3.91 2.68 -2.55
C PRO A 36 -4.38 3.27 -3.89
N PRO A 37 -3.62 3.05 -4.98
CA PRO A 37 -4.00 3.60 -6.28
C PRO A 37 -5.42 3.17 -6.69
N PRO A 38 -6.12 3.88 -7.58
CA PRO A 38 -7.38 3.37 -8.10
C PRO A 38 -7.13 2.09 -8.91
N MET A 39 -8.08 1.15 -8.86
CA MET A 39 -8.00 -0.09 -9.64
C MET A 39 -7.78 0.24 -11.13
N PRO A 40 -6.79 -0.39 -11.80
CA PRO A 40 -6.49 -0.08 -13.19
C PRO A 40 -7.68 -0.34 -14.12
N ARG A 41 -7.96 0.63 -15.02
CA ARG A 41 -9.17 0.61 -15.88
C ARG A 41 -9.25 -0.59 -16.81
N TYR A 42 -8.11 -1.10 -17.30
CA TYR A 42 -8.06 -2.24 -18.22
C TYR A 42 -8.61 -3.56 -17.60
N LEU A 43 -8.69 -3.63 -16.27
CA LEU A 43 -9.30 -4.75 -15.56
C LEU A 43 -10.83 -4.69 -15.57
N THR A 44 -11.39 -3.49 -15.67
CA THR A 44 -12.84 -3.23 -15.59
C THR A 44 -13.51 -3.07 -16.96
N GLN A 45 -12.73 -2.80 -18.01
CA GLN A 45 -13.28 -2.56 -19.35
C GLN A 45 -13.76 -3.86 -19.99
N PRO A 46 -14.83 -3.83 -20.83
CA PRO A 46 -15.22 -4.97 -21.63
C PRO A 46 -14.10 -5.39 -22.58
N LEU A 47 -14.06 -6.67 -22.96
CA LEU A 47 -13.08 -7.13 -23.94
C LEU A 47 -13.28 -6.41 -25.29
N PRO A 48 -12.19 -6.11 -26.02
CA PRO A 48 -12.29 -5.55 -27.36
C PRO A 48 -12.98 -6.56 -28.29
N ALA A 49 -13.69 -6.05 -29.30
CA ALA A 49 -14.31 -6.92 -30.30
C ALA A 49 -13.24 -7.74 -31.06
N PRO A 50 -13.59 -8.95 -31.55
CA PRO A 50 -12.69 -9.74 -32.39
C PRO A 50 -12.23 -8.94 -33.59
N THR A 51 -10.94 -8.99 -33.90
CA THR A 51 -10.35 -8.37 -35.10
C THR A 51 -10.46 -9.32 -36.29
N GLY A 52 -10.66 -8.80 -37.51
CA GLY A 52 -10.65 -9.63 -38.72
C GLY A 52 -12.00 -10.23 -39.13
N ILE A 53 -13.11 -9.69 -38.59
CA ILE A 53 -14.47 -10.09 -38.99
C ILE A 53 -14.70 -9.86 -40.49
N ASP A 54 -14.05 -8.84 -41.06
CA ASP A 54 -14.15 -8.47 -42.47
C ASP A 54 -13.49 -9.49 -43.44
N ASP A 55 -12.64 -10.38 -42.93
CA ASP A 55 -11.91 -11.39 -43.71
C ASP A 55 -12.54 -12.80 -43.60
N ILE A 56 -13.69 -12.92 -42.91
CA ILE A 56 -14.41 -14.19 -42.79
C ILE A 56 -15.02 -14.55 -44.15
N ARG A 57 -14.48 -15.59 -44.79
CA ARG A 57 -14.98 -16.09 -46.08
C ARG A 57 -15.74 -17.40 -45.95
N THR A 58 -15.45 -18.17 -44.92
CA THR A 58 -16.04 -19.49 -44.70
C THR A 58 -16.53 -19.65 -43.26
N ASN A 59 -17.43 -20.62 -43.05
CA ASN A 59 -17.88 -21.00 -41.71
C ASN A 59 -16.72 -21.49 -40.82
N GLN A 60 -15.67 -22.05 -41.43
CA GLN A 60 -14.48 -22.50 -40.71
C GLN A 60 -13.69 -21.32 -40.14
N ASP A 61 -13.57 -20.22 -40.89
CA ASP A 61 -12.91 -18.99 -40.43
C ASP A 61 -13.66 -18.38 -39.24
N LEU A 62 -14.99 -18.43 -39.26
CA LEU A 62 -15.82 -17.98 -38.14
C LEU A 62 -15.60 -18.82 -36.88
N ILE A 63 -15.47 -20.14 -37.02
CA ILE A 63 -15.19 -21.04 -35.88
C ILE A 63 -13.79 -20.76 -35.31
N ILE A 64 -12.80 -20.53 -36.17
CA ILE A 64 -11.43 -20.18 -35.74
C ILE A 64 -11.45 -18.86 -34.96
N LEU A 65 -12.09 -17.83 -35.52
CA LEU A 65 -12.20 -16.52 -34.87
C LEU A 65 -12.87 -16.62 -33.50
N LEU A 66 -13.97 -17.36 -33.38
CA LEU A 66 -14.66 -17.58 -32.11
C LEU A 66 -13.79 -18.33 -31.11
N THR A 67 -13.03 -19.33 -31.57
CA THR A 67 -12.14 -20.11 -30.73
C THR A 67 -11.00 -19.24 -30.18
N ASP A 68 -10.38 -18.44 -31.04
CA ASP A 68 -9.30 -17.53 -30.66
C ASP A 68 -9.82 -16.46 -29.68
N TYR A 69 -11.02 -15.93 -29.93
CA TYR A 69 -11.65 -14.97 -29.04
C TYR A 69 -11.97 -15.55 -27.66
N GLU A 70 -12.46 -16.79 -27.59
CA GLU A 70 -12.69 -17.49 -26.32
C GLU A 70 -11.38 -17.75 -25.56
N GLN A 71 -10.29 -18.09 -26.26
CA GLN A 71 -8.98 -18.23 -25.64
C GLN A 71 -8.48 -16.91 -25.05
N LEU A 72 -8.61 -15.81 -25.79
CA LEU A 72 -8.26 -14.47 -25.31
C LEU A 72 -9.06 -14.09 -24.06
N ARG A 73 -10.37 -14.35 -24.09
CA ARG A 73 -11.27 -14.12 -22.96
C ARG A 73 -10.84 -14.85 -21.71
N ARG A 74 -10.48 -16.13 -21.82
CA ARG A 74 -9.99 -16.92 -20.69
C ARG A 74 -8.70 -16.35 -20.11
N ARG A 75 -7.71 -16.04 -20.96
CA ARG A 75 -6.42 -15.47 -20.52
C ARG A 75 -6.62 -14.14 -19.79
N MET A 76 -7.42 -13.23 -20.34
CA MET A 76 -7.70 -11.95 -19.69
C MET A 76 -8.46 -12.12 -18.36
N ASN A 77 -9.39 -13.06 -18.26
CA ASN A 77 -10.09 -13.32 -17.00
C ASN A 77 -9.14 -13.87 -15.93
N THR A 78 -8.21 -14.76 -16.29
CA THR A 78 -7.17 -15.24 -15.39
C THR A 78 -6.25 -14.10 -14.93
N ASP A 79 -5.85 -13.21 -15.84
CA ASP A 79 -5.05 -12.03 -15.50
C ASP A 79 -5.80 -11.12 -14.51
N ARG A 80 -7.08 -10.84 -14.78
CA ARG A 80 -7.95 -10.06 -13.88
C ARG A 80 -8.07 -10.66 -12.49
N GLU A 81 -8.26 -11.97 -12.40
CA GLU A 81 -8.33 -12.68 -11.12
C GLU A 81 -7.01 -12.57 -10.36
N SER A 82 -5.87 -12.69 -11.06
CA SER A 82 -4.55 -12.57 -10.44
C SER A 82 -4.30 -11.17 -9.88
N VAL A 83 -4.64 -10.12 -10.65
CA VAL A 83 -4.49 -8.73 -10.23
C VAL A 83 -5.47 -8.41 -9.11
N GLN A 84 -6.69 -8.94 -9.13
CA GLN A 84 -7.65 -8.79 -8.03
C GLN A 84 -7.09 -9.39 -6.73
N LYS A 85 -6.49 -10.58 -6.75
CA LYS A 85 -5.88 -11.20 -5.56
C LYS A 85 -4.72 -10.36 -5.00
N LEU A 86 -3.86 -9.84 -5.88
CA LEU A 86 -2.79 -8.92 -5.48
C LEU A 86 -3.34 -7.64 -4.86
N TRP A 87 -4.41 -7.10 -5.45
CA TRP A 87 -5.09 -5.91 -4.97
C TRP A 87 -5.71 -6.12 -3.58
N GLU A 88 -6.41 -7.22 -3.39
CA GLU A 88 -7.02 -7.60 -2.11
C GLU A 88 -5.95 -7.84 -1.02
N GLY A 89 -4.85 -8.51 -1.36
CA GLY A 89 -3.71 -8.70 -0.47
C GLY A 89 -3.06 -7.39 -0.02
N MET A 90 -2.89 -6.44 -0.95
CA MET A 90 -2.37 -5.10 -0.63
C MET A 90 -3.31 -4.34 0.30
N LYS A 91 -4.63 -4.41 0.07
CA LYS A 91 -5.64 -3.78 0.93
C LYS A 91 -5.61 -4.35 2.35
N LEU A 92 -5.48 -5.66 2.51
CA LEU A 92 -5.39 -6.34 3.81
C LEU A 92 -4.14 -5.92 4.59
N SER A 93 -2.98 -5.82 3.93
CA SER A 93 -1.73 -5.36 4.54
C SER A 93 -1.83 -3.94 5.10
N MET A 94 -2.50 -3.03 4.39
CA MET A 94 -2.70 -1.65 4.89
C MET A 94 -3.67 -1.61 6.09
N THR A 95 -4.69 -2.46 6.11
CA THR A 95 -5.62 -2.51 7.26
C THR A 95 -5.01 -3.10 8.52
N SER A 96 -4.05 -4.04 8.42
CA SER A 96 -3.36 -4.60 9.59
C SER A 96 -2.41 -3.62 10.26
N GLU A 97 -1.72 -2.77 9.48
CA GLU A 97 -0.79 -1.76 10.02
C GLU A 97 -1.54 -0.64 10.79
N ILE A 98 -2.76 -0.31 10.35
CA ILE A 98 -3.62 0.66 11.05
C ILE A 98 -4.11 0.09 12.39
N ALA A 99 -4.49 -1.19 12.44
CA ALA A 99 -5.03 -1.81 13.66
C ALA A 99 -4.00 -1.98 14.78
N THR A 100 -2.70 -2.09 14.47
CA THR A 100 -1.64 -2.11 15.49
C THR A 100 -1.36 -0.74 16.09
N LYS A 101 -1.56 0.33 15.33
CA LYS A 101 -1.24 1.69 15.78
C LYS A 101 -2.19 2.22 16.85
N ASP A 102 -3.42 1.71 16.91
CA ASP A 102 -4.42 2.09 17.91
C ASP A 102 -4.23 1.39 19.27
N ARG A 103 -3.41 0.33 19.36
CA ARG A 103 -3.18 -0.39 20.63
C ARG A 103 -2.04 0.19 21.48
N ASP A 104 -1.13 0.94 20.88
CA ASP A 104 0.04 1.51 21.56
C ASP A 104 -0.24 2.89 22.20
N ILE A 105 -1.47 3.41 22.09
CA ILE A 105 -1.86 4.74 22.62
C ILE A 105 -2.48 4.65 24.02
N ASP A 106 -2.98 3.48 24.44
CA ASP A 106 -3.69 3.34 25.74
C ASP A 106 -2.79 2.95 26.93
N GLU A 107 -1.46 2.83 26.77
CA GLU A 107 -0.53 2.38 27.83
C GLU A 107 0.40 3.47 28.39
N GLN A 108 0.02 4.76 28.32
CA GLN A 108 0.84 5.86 28.88
C GLN A 108 0.20 6.73 29.97
N ASP A 109 -0.97 6.35 30.50
CA ASP A 109 -1.56 7.03 31.67
C ASP A 109 -1.82 6.05 32.83
N GLU A 110 -0.76 5.68 33.57
CA GLU A 110 -0.86 5.27 34.99
C GLU A 110 0.37 5.69 35.81
#